data_AF-A0A7W9AHK9-F1
#
_entry.id   AF-A0A7W9AHK9-F1
#
_cell.length_a   1.000
_cell.length_b   1.000
_cell.length_c   1.000
_cell.angle_alpha   90.00
_cell.angle_beta   90.00
_cell.angle_gamma   90.00
#
_symmetry.space_group_name_H-M   'P 1'
#
loop_
_entity.id
_entity.type
_entity.pdbx_description
1 polymer ?
#
loop_
_entity_poly.entity_id
_entity_poly.type
_entity_poly.pdbx_seq_one_letter_code
_entity_poly.pdbx_strand_id
1 'polypeptide(L)'
;MIVRDTALQLERIAFRVAKGGHDVPTDKVIARRARSLAQLPWFLDHADLADIFDNSGARPKHIGRKLADGTVIIDPSAPKDLIASLSAGAD
;
A
#
# COMPACT_ATOMS: atom_id res chain seq x y z
N MET A 1 -0.29 -5.75 -0.37
CA MET A 1 1.08 -5.36 0.07
C MET A 1 1.33 -3.91 -0.34
N ILE A 2 2.12 -3.18 0.44
CA ILE A 2 2.44 -1.75 0.24
C ILE A 2 3.96 -1.51 0.38
N VAL A 3 4.43 -0.39 -0.14
CA VAL A 3 5.77 0.18 0.11
C VAL A 3 5.58 1.52 0.82
N ARG A 4 6.47 1.89 1.74
CA ARG A 4 6.22 2.95 2.73
C ARG A 4 5.85 4.30 2.13
N ASP A 5 6.41 4.65 0.98
CA ASP A 5 6.13 5.89 0.28
C ASP A 5 6.39 5.75 -1.23
N THR A 6 6.12 6.83 -1.98
CA THR A 6 6.41 6.89 -3.42
C THR A 6 7.89 7.05 -3.72
N ALA A 7 8.66 7.69 -2.84
CA ALA A 7 10.10 7.87 -3.03
C ALA A 7 10.84 6.53 -3.14
N LEU A 8 10.56 5.59 -2.23
CA LEU A 8 11.14 4.24 -2.26
C LEU A 8 10.66 3.43 -3.48
N GLN A 9 9.42 3.65 -3.95
CA GLN A 9 8.96 3.01 -5.19
C GLN A 9 9.76 3.51 -6.41
N LEU A 10 10.00 4.82 -6.50
CA LEU A 10 10.78 5.44 -7.58
C LEU A 10 12.24 5.01 -7.51
N GLU A 11 12.84 4.94 -6.33
CA GLU A 11 14.21 4.44 -6.13
C GLU A 11 14.35 2.99 -6.63
N ARG A 12 13.40 2.11 -6.30
CA ARG A 12 13.38 0.72 -6.77
C ARG A 12 13.20 0.62 -8.29
N ILE A 13 12.41 1.53 -8.88
CA ILE A 13 12.27 1.62 -10.34
C ILE A 13 13.60 2.02 -10.96
N ALA A 14 14.23 3.10 -10.49
CA ALA A 14 15.52 3.58 -10.98
C ALA A 14 16.61 2.50 -10.89
N PHE A 15 16.69 1.80 -9.75
CA PHE A 15 17.63 0.69 -9.57
C PHE A 15 17.41 -0.44 -10.57
N ARG A 16 16.16 -0.79 -10.85
CA ARG A 16 15.80 -1.83 -11.84
C ARG A 16 16.11 -1.37 -13.26
N VAL A 17 15.87 -0.10 -13.60
CA VAL A 17 16.22 0.49 -14.90
C VAL A 17 17.74 0.46 -15.12
N ALA A 18 18.53 0.82 -14.10
CA ALA A 18 19.99 0.74 -14.16
C ALA A 18 20.52 -0.69 -14.42
N LYS A 19 19.71 -1.72 -14.12
CA LYS A 19 19.99 -3.14 -14.39
C LYS A 19 19.39 -3.65 -15.71
N GLY A 20 18.91 -2.75 -16.57
CA GLY A 20 18.32 -3.09 -17.87
C GLY A 20 16.81 -3.37 -17.87
N GLY A 21 16.10 -3.03 -16.78
CA GLY A 21 14.64 -3.16 -16.71
C GLY A 21 13.87 -2.00 -17.34
N HIS A 22 12.55 -2.18 -17.49
CA HIS A 22 11.64 -1.15 -18.03
C HIS A 22 11.35 -0.02 -17.03
N ASP A 23 11.43 1.23 -17.50
CA ASP A 23 11.10 2.42 -16.72
C ASP A 23 9.58 2.59 -16.53
N VAL A 24 9.19 3.32 -15.50
CA VAL A 24 7.79 3.72 -15.29
C VAL A 24 7.76 5.22 -14.96
N PRO A 25 7.04 6.03 -15.75
CA PRO A 25 6.93 7.47 -15.50
C PRO A 25 6.47 7.82 -14.07
N THR A 26 7.10 8.82 -13.46
CA THR A 26 6.88 9.24 -12.07
C THR A 26 5.41 9.56 -11.77
N ASP A 27 4.74 10.27 -12.67
CA ASP A 27 3.33 10.62 -12.59
C ASP A 27 2.45 9.38 -12.50
N LYS A 28 2.75 8.33 -13.27
CA LYS A 28 2.03 7.06 -13.21
C LYS A 28 2.23 6.33 -11.89
N VAL A 29 3.43 6.40 -11.29
CA VAL A 29 3.69 5.80 -9.98
C VAL A 29 2.88 6.50 -8.89
N ILE A 30 2.87 7.83 -8.88
CA ILE A 30 2.10 8.64 -7.94
C ILE A 30 0.60 8.37 -8.10
N ALA A 31 0.09 8.47 -9.33
CA ALA A 31 -1.32 8.28 -9.63
C ALA A 31 -1.78 6.85 -9.26
N ARG A 32 -0.95 5.83 -9.52
CA ARG A 32 -1.27 4.45 -9.15
C ARG A 32 -1.37 4.29 -7.64
N ARG A 33 -0.41 4.84 -6.87
CA ARG A 33 -0.45 4.74 -5.40
C ARG A 33 -1.73 5.37 -4.85
N ALA A 34 -2.03 6.60 -5.27
CA ALA A 34 -3.22 7.32 -4.84
C ALA A 34 -4.50 6.53 -5.16
N ARG A 35 -4.63 6.03 -6.41
CA ARG A 35 -5.79 5.23 -6.81
C ARG A 35 -5.90 3.93 -6.02
N SER A 36 -4.81 3.19 -5.84
CA SER A 36 -4.82 1.94 -5.07
C SER A 36 -5.24 2.15 -3.62
N LEU A 37 -4.78 3.22 -2.97
CA LEU A 37 -5.19 3.55 -1.60
C LEU A 37 -6.65 4.02 -1.54
N ALA A 38 -7.12 4.80 -2.51
CA ALA A 38 -8.53 5.21 -2.58
C ALA A 38 -9.49 4.02 -2.77
N GLN A 39 -9.05 2.93 -3.41
CA GLN A 39 -9.83 1.71 -3.59
C GLN A 39 -9.73 0.74 -2.42
N LEU A 40 -8.82 0.97 -1.46
CA LEU A 40 -8.57 0.06 -0.35
C LEU A 40 -9.80 -0.15 0.55
N PRO A 41 -10.57 0.89 0.95
CA PRO A 41 -11.78 0.69 1.76
C PRO A 41 -12.79 -0.21 1.08
N TRP A 42 -13.09 0.04 -0.20
CA TRP A 42 -14.00 -0.80 -0.99
C TRP A 42 -13.51 -2.25 -1.05
N PHE A 43 -12.21 -2.46 -1.30
CA PHE A 43 -11.63 -3.81 -1.32
C PHE A 43 -11.78 -4.51 0.04
N LEU A 44 -11.50 -3.81 1.14
CA LEU A 44 -11.62 -4.38 2.48
C LEU A 44 -13.08 -4.69 2.82
N ASP A 45 -14.03 -3.87 2.41
CA ASP A 45 -15.46 -4.13 2.62
C ASP A 45 -15.89 -5.46 1.98
N HIS A 46 -15.42 -5.73 0.76
CA HIS A 46 -15.80 -6.91 -0.03
C HIS A 46 -14.98 -8.18 0.26
N ALA A 47 -13.89 -8.09 1.03
CA ALA A 47 -13.07 -9.24 1.38
C ALA A 47 -13.53 -9.88 2.68
N ASP A 48 -13.67 -11.22 2.77
CA ASP A 48 -13.99 -11.88 4.04
C ASP A 48 -12.86 -11.72 5.07
N LEU A 49 -11.62 -11.83 4.58
CA LEU A 49 -10.38 -11.68 5.33
C LEU A 49 -9.36 -10.97 4.46
N ALA A 50 -8.45 -10.23 5.09
CA ALA A 50 -7.33 -9.60 4.39
C ALA A 50 -6.13 -9.49 5.31
N ASP A 51 -4.93 -9.58 4.73
CA ASP A 51 -3.66 -9.30 5.39
C ASP A 51 -2.91 -8.21 4.61
N ILE A 52 -2.33 -7.26 5.34
CA ILE A 52 -1.63 -6.10 4.80
C ILE A 52 -0.17 -6.20 5.21
N PHE A 53 0.72 -6.18 4.22
CA PHE A 53 2.16 -6.28 4.42
C PHE A 53 2.89 -5.04 3.88
N ASP A 54 3.84 -4.52 4.64
CA ASP A 54 4.83 -3.55 4.22
C ASP A 54 6.09 -4.27 3.68
N ASN A 55 6.42 -4.01 2.42
CA ASN A 55 7.57 -4.56 1.71
C ASN A 55 8.73 -3.57 1.59
N SER A 56 8.82 -2.57 2.47
CA SER A 56 9.88 -1.56 2.41
C SER A 56 11.24 -2.09 2.84
N GLY A 57 11.27 -3.03 3.78
CA GLY A 57 12.50 -3.64 4.28
C GLY A 57 12.93 -4.88 3.48
N ALA A 58 13.95 -5.56 4.01
CA ALA A 58 14.48 -6.81 3.45
C ALA A 58 13.51 -8.00 3.58
N ARG A 59 12.54 -7.91 4.50
CA ARG A 59 11.50 -8.93 4.71
C ARG A 59 10.14 -8.23 4.80
N PRO A 60 9.05 -8.84 4.29
CA PRO A 60 7.69 -8.33 4.48
C PRO A 60 7.36 -8.23 5.98
N LYS A 61 6.86 -7.08 6.41
CA LYS A 61 6.31 -6.87 7.75
C LYS A 61 4.78 -6.93 7.65
N HIS A 62 4.14 -7.79 8.43
CA HIS A 62 2.68 -7.75 8.58
C HIS A 62 2.28 -6.51 9.38
N ILE A 63 1.46 -5.64 8.80
CA ILE A 63 1.10 -4.32 9.35
C ILE A 63 -0.41 -4.11 9.48
N GLY A 64 -1.22 -5.12 9.18
CA GLY A 64 -2.65 -5.03 9.44
C GLY A 64 -3.44 -6.18 8.86
N ARG A 65 -4.68 -6.35 9.32
CA ARG A 65 -5.58 -7.39 8.84
C ARG A 65 -7.05 -6.99 8.94
N LYS A 66 -7.90 -7.62 8.13
CA LYS A 66 -9.35 -7.70 8.34
C LYS A 66 -9.69 -9.04 9.00
N LEU A 67 -10.50 -9.00 10.05
CA LEU A 67 -11.06 -10.17 10.73
C LEU A 67 -12.42 -10.56 10.12
N ALA A 68 -12.85 -11.78 10.38
CA ALA A 68 -14.11 -12.32 9.83
C ALA A 68 -15.36 -11.54 10.30
N ASP A 69 -15.27 -10.81 11.41
CA ASP A 69 -16.33 -9.93 11.93
C ASP A 69 -16.34 -8.54 11.28
N GLY A 70 -15.47 -8.30 10.29
CA GLY A 70 -15.33 -7.02 9.62
C GLY A 70 -14.29 -6.07 10.25
N THR A 71 -13.79 -6.37 11.45
CA THR A 71 -12.84 -5.49 12.14
C THR A 71 -11.52 -5.37 11.36
N VAL A 72 -11.10 -4.14 11.08
CA VAL A 72 -9.80 -3.85 10.46
C VAL A 72 -8.82 -3.35 11.53
N ILE A 73 -7.72 -4.07 11.71
CA ILE A 73 -6.64 -3.74 12.65
C ILE A 73 -5.42 -3.32 11.84
N ILE A 74 -4.82 -2.18 12.16
CA ILE A 74 -3.64 -1.64 11.46
C ILE A 74 -2.57 -1.26 12.48
N ASP A 75 -1.31 -1.57 12.18
CA ASP A 75 -0.16 -1.11 12.95
C ASP A 75 -0.10 0.43 12.90
N PRO A 76 -0.06 1.14 14.04
CA PRO A 76 0.02 2.61 14.06
C PRO A 76 1.23 3.21 13.34
N SER A 77 2.28 2.40 13.13
CA SER A 77 3.48 2.77 12.37
C SER A 77 3.34 2.58 10.86
N ALA A 78 2.18 2.11 10.38
CA ALA A 78 1.90 1.96 8.96
C ALA A 78 1.97 3.31 8.21
N PRO A 79 2.14 3.29 6.87
CA PRO A 79 2.18 4.50 6.06
C PRO A 79 0.97 5.41 6.32
N LYS A 80 1.22 6.71 6.54
CA LYS A 80 0.17 7.67 6.92
C LYS A 80 -0.95 7.78 5.89
N ASP A 81 -0.61 7.65 4.61
CA ASP A 81 -1.59 7.68 3.53
C ASP A 81 -2.43 6.40 3.45
N LEU A 82 -1.89 5.26 3.87
CA LEU A 82 -2.68 4.06 4.10
C LEU A 82 -3.64 4.26 5.27
N ILE A 83 -3.17 4.76 6.41
CA ILE A 83 -4.04 5.05 7.57
C ILE A 83 -5.16 6.03 7.17
N ALA A 84 -4.80 7.12 6.50
CA ALA A 84 -5.76 8.13 6.04
C ALA A 84 -6.80 7.54 5.07
N SER A 85 -6.40 6.63 4.19
CA SER A 85 -7.32 5.99 3.24
C SER A 85 -8.41 5.17 3.93
N LEU A 86 -8.15 4.63 5.11
CA LEU A 86 -9.10 3.82 5.88
C LEU A 86 -10.07 4.66 6.71
N SER A 87 -9.66 5.87 7.12
CA SER A 87 -10.51 6.79 7.87
C SER A 87 -11.53 7.54 7.00
N ALA A 88 -11.32 7.58 5.67
CA ALA A 88 -12.16 8.33 4.73
C ALA A 88 -13.37 7.54 4.20
N GLY A 89 -13.54 6.27 4.58
CA GLY A 89 -14.61 5.39 4.09
C GLY A 89 -15.71 5.09 5.11
N ALA A 90 -15.84 5.90 6.17
CA ALA A 90 -16.80 5.69 7.27
C ALA A 90 -18.06 6.57 7.20
N ASP A 91 -18.37 7.12 6.01
CA ASP A 91 -19.55 7.97 5.76
C ASP A 91 -20.70 7.18 5.11
#